data_AF-A0A0F9GZP4-F1
#
_entry.id   AF-A0A0F9GZP4-F1
#
_cell.length_a   1.000
_cell.length_b   1.000
_cell.length_c   1.000
_cell.angle_alpha   90.00
_cell.angle_beta   90.00
_cell.angle_gamma   90.00
#
_symmetry.space_group_name_H-M   'P 1'
#
loop_
_entity.id
_entity.type
_entity.pdbx_description
1 polymer ?
#
loop_
_entity_poly.entity_id
_entity_poly.type
_entity_poly.pdbx_seq_one_letter_code
_entity_poly.pdbx_strand_id
1 'polypeptide(L)'
;MRPTLAQIEEHLREGGALVLNYCWNYRGGEDRHYSVVVGISDSGRSFRVVNGRKRGRAAKWIRREKFKNWEQRFQRTDKIHKAWFITYKG
;
A
#
# COMPACT_ATOMS: atom_id res chain seq x y z
N MET A 1 9.06 8.77 11.05
CA MET A 1 8.65 7.45 11.57
C MET A 1 7.90 6.70 10.47
N ARG A 2 8.11 5.40 10.29
CA ARG A 2 7.44 4.61 9.24
C ARG A 2 6.16 3.98 9.79
N PRO A 3 5.04 3.98 9.04
CA PRO A 3 3.75 3.61 9.60
C PRO A 3 3.66 2.10 9.83
N THR A 4 3.25 1.71 11.04
CA THR A 4 2.96 0.30 11.36
C THR A 4 1.68 -0.15 10.67
N LEU A 5 1.48 -1.47 10.54
CA LEU A 5 0.22 -2.00 10.02
C LEU A 5 -1.01 -1.46 10.77
N ALA A 6 -0.96 -1.36 12.11
CA ALA A 6 -2.08 -0.85 12.90
C ALA A 6 -2.43 0.60 12.54
N GLN A 7 -1.42 1.47 12.42
CA GLN A 7 -1.60 2.87 12.00
C GLN A 7 -2.15 2.97 10.58
N ILE A 8 -1.73 2.07 9.69
CA ILE A 8 -2.28 2.01 8.33
C ILE A 8 -3.75 1.62 8.37
N GLU A 9 -4.11 0.59 9.13
CA GLU A 9 -5.49 0.13 9.24
C GLU A 9 -6.41 1.19 9.83
N GLU A 10 -5.97 1.90 10.88
CA GLU A 10 -6.66 3.03 11.50
C GLU A 10 -6.88 4.17 10.50
N HIS A 11 -5.80 4.65 9.87
CA HIS A 11 -5.85 5.74 8.89
C HIS A 11 -6.78 5.46 7.71
N LEU A 12 -6.83 4.20 7.25
CA LEU A 12 -7.75 3.79 6.18
C LEU A 12 -9.21 3.76 6.63
N ARG A 13 -9.50 3.42 7.89
CA ARG A 13 -10.86 3.45 8.45
C ARG A 13 -11.38 4.87 8.64
N GLU A 14 -10.49 5.81 8.90
CA GLU A 14 -10.80 7.25 8.96
C GLU A 14 -11.01 7.89 7.57
N GLY A 15 -10.97 7.09 6.49
CA GLY A 15 -11.16 7.58 5.12
C GLY A 15 -9.88 8.12 4.46
N GLY A 16 -8.73 7.95 5.12
CA GLY A 16 -7.43 8.25 4.54
C GLY A 16 -6.99 7.24 3.48
N ALA A 17 -5.84 7.50 2.86
CA ALA A 17 -5.19 6.60 1.91
C ALA A 17 -3.69 6.46 2.20
N LEU A 18 -3.06 5.43 1.63
CA LEU A 18 -1.62 5.20 1.72
C LEU A 18 -1.01 5.05 0.33
N VAL A 19 -0.02 5.87 0.01
CA VAL A 19 0.80 5.69 -1.21
C VAL A 19 2.01 4.85 -0.88
N LEU A 20 2.25 3.84 -1.71
CA LEU A 20 3.41 2.96 -1.63
C LEU A 20 4.31 3.18 -2.85
N ASN A 21 5.61 3.27 -2.62
CA ASN A 21 6.66 3.21 -3.62
C ASN A 21 7.56 2.02 -3.31
N TYR A 22 7.69 1.09 -4.25
CA TYR A 22 8.49 -0.11 -4.09
C TYR A 22 9.08 -0.58 -5.42
N CYS A 23 10.16 -1.35 -5.34
CA CYS A 23 10.66 -2.08 -6.50
C CYS A 23 9.85 -3.34 -6.74
N TRP A 24 9.47 -3.55 -8.00
CA TRP A 24 8.74 -4.73 -8.44
C TRP A 24 9.53 -5.43 -9.54
N ASN A 25 9.86 -6.69 -9.32
CA ASN A 25 10.48 -7.51 -10.35
C ASN A 25 9.39 -8.01 -11.30
N TYR A 26 9.39 -7.50 -12.53
CA TYR A 26 8.51 -7.97 -13.60
C TYR A 26 9.36 -8.37 -14.80
N ARG A 27 9.21 -9.61 -15.27
CA ARG A 27 9.93 -10.16 -16.44
C ARG A 27 11.47 -9.99 -16.36
N GLY A 28 12.04 -10.18 -15.17
CA GLY A 28 13.50 -10.11 -14.97
C GLY A 28 14.07 -8.71 -14.85
N GLY A 29 13.27 -7.65 -15.00
CA GLY A 29 13.67 -6.27 -14.70
C GLY A 29 13.15 -5.80 -13.34
N GLU A 30 14.02 -5.17 -12.54
CA GLU A 30 13.61 -4.41 -11.36
C GLU A 30 13.13 -3.02 -11.80
N ASP A 31 11.89 -2.68 -11.47
CA ASP A 31 11.31 -1.41 -11.85
C ASP A 31 10.57 -0.75 -10.69
N ARG A 32 10.61 0.59 -10.63
CA ARG A 32 9.91 1.37 -9.60
C ARG A 32 8.41 1.35 -9.86
N HIS A 33 7.67 1.08 -8.80
CA HIS A 33 6.24 0.89 -8.85
C HIS A 33 5.53 1.68 -7.76
N TYR A 34 4.40 2.28 -8.15
CA TYR A 34 3.54 3.02 -7.24
C TYR A 34 2.17 2.34 -7.13
N SER A 35 1.71 2.17 -5.90
CA SER A 35 0.36 1.71 -5.59
C SER A 35 -0.28 2.63 -4.56
N VAL A 36 -1.60 2.74 -4.59
CA VAL A 36 -2.37 3.46 -3.56
C VAL A 36 -3.28 2.46 -2.86
N VAL A 37 -3.20 2.40 -1.54
CA VAL A 37 -4.15 1.67 -0.69
C VAL A 37 -5.24 2.67 -0.29
N VAL A 38 -6.47 2.37 -0.65
CA VAL A 38 -7.62 3.30 -0.55
C VAL A 38 -8.72 2.79 0.36
N GLY A 39 -8.50 1.67 1.03
CA GLY A 39 -9.46 1.16 1.99
C GLY A 39 -9.08 -0.20 2.56
N ILE A 40 -9.86 -0.60 3.56
CA ILE A 40 -9.77 -1.88 4.26
C ILE A 40 -11.18 -2.45 4.36
N SER A 41 -11.32 -3.77 4.23
CA SER A 41 -12.61 -4.44 4.45
C SER A 41 -13.02 -4.32 5.91
N ASP A 42 -14.32 -4.31 6.23
CA ASP A 42 -14.82 -4.20 7.61
C ASP A 42 -14.18 -5.21 8.57
N SER A 43 -13.99 -6.44 8.12
CA SER A 43 -13.32 -7.51 8.89
C SER A 43 -11.81 -7.32 9.10
N GLY A 44 -11.19 -6.31 8.50
CA GLY A 44 -9.74 -6.10 8.47
C GLY A 44 -8.95 -7.12 7.65
N ARG A 45 -9.60 -8.08 6.98
CA ARG A 45 -8.91 -9.20 6.30
C ARG A 45 -8.31 -8.85 4.95
N SER A 46 -8.78 -7.78 4.31
CA SER A 46 -8.32 -7.37 2.98
C SER A 46 -8.15 -5.86 2.83
N PHE A 47 -7.19 -5.46 2.00
CA PHE A 47 -6.90 -4.07 1.64
C PHE A 47 -7.27 -3.81 0.18
N ARG A 48 -7.86 -2.65 -0.10
CA ARG A 48 -8.23 -2.22 -1.45
C ARG A 48 -7.08 -1.42 -2.05
N VAL A 49 -6.48 -1.94 -3.12
CA VAL A 49 -5.27 -1.38 -3.73
C VAL A 49 -5.49 -1.01 -5.20
N VAL A 50 -5.16 0.23 -5.53
CA VAL A 50 -5.10 0.77 -6.88
C VAL A 50 -3.66 0.70 -7.37
N ASN A 51 -3.45 0.12 -8.55
CA ASN A 51 -2.13 -0.01 -9.16
C ASN A 51 -1.92 1.08 -10.21
N GLY A 52 -0.89 1.91 -10.06
CA GLY A 52 -0.66 3.08 -10.91
C GLY A 52 -0.30 2.77 -12.37
N ARG A 53 0.17 1.55 -12.69
CA ARG A 53 0.63 1.21 -14.05
C ARG A 53 -0.45 0.63 -14.96
N LYS A 54 -1.54 0.09 -14.42
CA LYS A 54 -2.57 -0.55 -15.26
C LYS A 54 -3.63 0.46 -15.65
N ARG A 55 -3.53 1.02 -16.86
CA ARG A 55 -4.68 1.62 -17.55
C ARG A 55 -5.83 0.62 -17.54
N GLY A 56 -6.95 0.96 -16.89
CA GLY A 56 -8.20 0.21 -17.01
C GLY A 56 -8.42 -1.01 -16.11
N ARG A 57 -7.69 -1.21 -14.99
CA ARG A 57 -8.13 -2.20 -13.97
C ARG A 57 -8.50 -1.54 -12.65
N ALA A 58 -9.76 -1.73 -12.28
CA ALA A 58 -10.35 -1.38 -10.99
C ALA A 58 -9.48 -1.84 -9.81
N ALA A 59 -9.56 -1.09 -8.71
CA ALA A 59 -8.90 -1.43 -7.45
C ALA A 59 -9.09 -2.91 -7.09
N LYS A 60 -8.03 -3.57 -6.62
CA LYS A 60 -8.05 -4.98 -6.23
C LYS A 60 -8.02 -5.13 -4.73
N TRP A 61 -8.78 -6.10 -4.24
CA TRP A 61 -8.63 -6.57 -2.86
C TRP A 61 -7.43 -7.52 -2.75
N ILE A 62 -6.55 -7.25 -1.79
CA ILE A 62 -5.44 -8.14 -1.43
C ILE A 62 -5.59 -8.56 0.03
N ARG A 63 -5.26 -9.82 0.33
CA ARG A 63 -5.32 -10.35 1.69
C ARG A 63 -4.30 -9.67 2.60
N ARG A 64 -4.64 -9.48 3.86
CA ARG A 64 -3.79 -8.88 4.90
C ARG A 64 -2.42 -9.54 5.03
N GLU A 65 -2.35 -10.87 4.96
CA GLU A 65 -1.09 -11.62 4.98
C GLU A 65 -0.14 -11.19 3.85
N LYS A 66 -0.69 -11.02 2.64
CA LYS A 66 0.09 -10.54 1.49
C LYS A 66 0.52 -9.09 1.68
N PHE A 67 -0.34 -8.26 2.28
CA PHE A 67 -0.02 -6.87 2.58
C PHE A 67 1.06 -6.71 3.66
N LYS A 68 1.08 -7.57 4.69
CA LYS A 68 2.16 -7.63 5.69
C LYS A 68 3.53 -7.81 5.06
N ASN A 69 3.64 -8.64 4.02
CA ASN A 69 4.90 -8.80 3.28
C ASN A 69 5.32 -7.52 2.54
N TRP A 70 4.37 -6.64 2.21
CA TRP A 70 4.68 -5.33 1.62
C TRP A 70 5.11 -4.33 2.69
N GLU A 71 4.43 -4.35 3.84
CA GLU A 71 4.81 -3.56 5.02
C GLU A 71 6.25 -3.79 5.42
N GLN A 72 6.66 -5.05 5.56
CA GLN A 72 8.05 -5.40 5.86
C GLN A 72 9.06 -4.78 4.89
N ARG A 73 8.69 -4.51 3.61
CA ARG A 73 9.60 -3.90 2.64
C ARG A 73 9.82 -2.42 2.93
N PHE A 74 8.76 -1.65 3.14
CA PHE A 74 8.89 -0.21 3.44
C PHE A 74 9.26 0.07 4.89
N GLN A 75 9.27 -0.95 5.75
CA GLN A 75 9.90 -0.90 7.07
C GLN A 75 11.44 -1.07 7.02
N ARG A 76 12.02 -1.58 5.92
CA ARG A 76 13.49 -1.70 5.75
C ARG A 76 14.16 -0.34 5.65
N THR A 77 15.32 -0.16 6.26
CA THR A 77 16.11 1.09 6.27
C THR A 77 16.65 1.52 4.91
N ASP A 78 16.51 0.68 3.88
CA ASP A 78 16.80 1.11 2.52
C ASP A 78 15.90 2.29 2.11
N LYS A 79 16.48 3.31 1.47
CA LYS A 79 15.73 4.50 1.00
C LYS A 79 14.88 4.19 -0.24
N ILE A 80 14.83 2.93 -0.67
CA ILE A 80 14.25 2.48 -1.93
C ILE A 80 12.75 2.28 -1.77
N HIS A 81 12.31 1.72 -0.64
CA HIS A 81 10.91 1.46 -0.34
C HIS A 81 10.32 2.54 0.57
N LYS A 82 9.20 3.13 0.18
CA LYS A 82 8.57 4.23 0.92
C LYS A 82 7.06 4.07 1.00
N ALA A 83 6.50 4.60 2.08
CA ALA A 83 5.06 4.66 2.32
C ALA A 83 4.71 6.05 2.88
N TRP A 84 3.65 6.67 2.35
CA TRP A 84 3.17 7.98 2.80
C TRP A 84 1.67 7.95 3.00
N PHE A 85 1.21 8.53 4.12
CA PHE A 85 -0.21 8.78 4.32
C PHE A 85 -0.68 9.96 3.47
N ILE A 86 -1.84 9.81 2.87
CA ILE A 86 -2.65 10.90 2.34
C ILE A 86 -3.85 11.02 3.25
N THR A 87 -4.03 12.21 3.81
CA THR A 87 -5.17 12.55 4.66
C THR A 87 -6.00 13.60 3.94
N TYR A 88 -7.30 13.37 3.82
CA TYR A 88 -8.22 14.45 3.44
C TYR A 88 -8.55 15.23 4.72
N LYS A 89 -8.18 16.51 4.77
CA LYS A 89 -8.67 17.42 5.80
C LYS A 89 -9.94 18.06 5.25
N GLY A 90 -11.09 17.54 5.70
CA GLY A 90 -12.38 18.20 5.54
C GLY A 90 -12.52 19.37 6.50
#